data_AF-A0A836VGZ3-F1
#
_entry.id   AF-A0A836VGZ3-F1
#
_cell.length_a   1.000
_cell.length_b   1.000
_cell.length_c   1.000
_cell.angle_alpha   90.00
_cell.angle_beta   90.00
_cell.angle_gamma   90.00
#
_symmetry.space_group_name_H-M   'P 1'
#
loop_
_entity.id
_entity.type
_entity.pdbx_description
1 polymer ?
#
loop_
_entity_poly.entity_id
_entity_poly.type
_entity_poly.pdbx_seq_one_letter_code
_entity_poly.pdbx_strand_id
1 'polypeptide(L)'
;MKKVIRITGIFFTIFKLSAGAVSQDIAPYLSDNIVASVKDISISKLLDFRKISAAINDEFDKARFHYIIAFEIDRRLNTLDDKFNAHDTKYRKTIGRYEDELDLTPYKYTNDRPRFDYIYHAADITDETIENEIHRIQADLARTQFIQVYKYYRKRLDNYKNYLVTLRELFKCKTIENKDNKVEFYSNFPEMYQGIKLFHDAMDDAGKMQVHRDVLGKVLYIDWSEEGEADNTRRRDFEYFNDGTVSKLTDIIDDEIVSETWFGENDIAENFINYIFSPGFIAQDYSYFTEVYYTKGKPSAYKFTTMNDHVIGTIYREFDEKDHLTKETWCK
;
A
#
# COMPACT_ATOMS: atom_id res chain seq x y z
N MET A 1 -1.26 33.74 -38.84
CA MET A 1 -0.97 35.15 -38.49
C MET A 1 -2.10 35.97 -37.85
N LYS A 2 -3.40 35.59 -37.94
CA LYS A 2 -4.52 36.42 -37.40
C LYS A 2 -4.82 36.34 -35.88
N LYS A 3 -4.24 35.38 -35.13
CA LYS A 3 -4.51 35.22 -33.67
C LYS A 3 -3.50 35.91 -32.73
N VAL A 4 -2.30 36.22 -33.21
CA VAL A 4 -1.25 36.87 -32.39
C VAL A 4 -1.59 38.36 -32.18
N ILE A 5 -2.08 39.04 -33.23
CA ILE A 5 -2.39 40.47 -33.24
C ILE A 5 -3.48 40.85 -32.22
N ARG A 6 -4.46 39.98 -31.99
CA ARG A 6 -5.58 40.25 -31.05
C ARG A 6 -5.14 40.21 -29.57
N ILE A 7 -4.09 39.44 -29.25
CA ILE A 7 -3.58 39.27 -27.88
C ILE A 7 -2.63 40.43 -27.51
N THR A 8 -1.76 40.85 -28.42
CA THR A 8 -0.97 42.09 -28.27
C THR A 8 -1.89 43.31 -28.16
N GLY A 9 -3.01 43.32 -28.88
CA GLY A 9 -4.04 44.35 -28.77
C GLY A 9 -4.67 44.45 -27.38
N ILE A 10 -5.03 43.33 -26.74
CA ILE A 10 -5.58 43.33 -25.38
C ILE A 10 -4.56 43.88 -24.36
N PHE A 11 -3.29 43.45 -24.45
CA PHE A 11 -2.23 44.00 -23.60
C PHE A 11 -2.04 45.51 -23.81
N PHE A 12 -1.95 45.99 -25.06
CA PHE A 12 -1.83 47.43 -25.34
C PHE A 12 -3.06 48.26 -24.96
N THR A 13 -4.27 47.67 -24.99
CA THR A 13 -5.50 48.37 -24.58
C THR A 13 -5.55 48.53 -23.05
N ILE A 14 -4.96 47.58 -22.31
CA ILE A 14 -4.77 47.68 -20.85
C ILE A 14 -3.78 48.80 -20.49
N PHE A 15 -2.73 49.02 -21.30
CA PHE A 15 -1.75 50.11 -21.10
C PHE A 15 -2.33 51.52 -21.32
N LYS A 16 -3.38 51.69 -22.14
CA LYS A 16 -3.96 53.01 -22.46
C LYS A 16 -5.06 53.50 -21.50
N LEU A 17 -5.44 52.74 -20.47
CA LEU A 17 -6.49 53.10 -19.53
C LEU A 17 -5.91 53.34 -18.12
N SER A 18 -5.28 54.51 -17.91
CA SER A 18 -5.04 55.04 -16.57
C SER A 18 -5.23 56.56 -16.55
N ALA A 19 -6.49 56.96 -16.57
CA ALA A 19 -6.94 58.24 -16.02
C ALA A 19 -8.38 58.03 -15.53
N GLY A 20 -8.55 57.64 -14.27
CA GLY A 20 -9.88 57.58 -13.66
C GLY A 20 -10.02 56.65 -12.46
N ALA A 21 -10.33 57.29 -11.33
CA ALA A 21 -10.95 56.80 -10.09
C ALA A 21 -10.13 55.90 -9.14
N VAL A 22 -9.89 56.49 -7.97
CA VAL A 22 -9.30 55.93 -6.74
C VAL A 22 -10.33 55.04 -6.03
N SER A 23 -9.93 53.85 -5.58
CA SER A 23 -10.49 53.19 -4.39
C SER A 23 -9.51 52.19 -3.75
N GLN A 24 -9.30 52.40 -2.44
CA GLN A 24 -8.80 51.53 -1.36
C GLN A 24 -7.91 50.30 -1.64
N ASP A 25 -6.65 50.39 -1.20
CA ASP A 25 -5.74 49.35 -0.69
C ASP A 25 -5.74 47.97 -1.37
N ILE A 26 -5.76 47.97 -2.70
CA ILE A 26 -5.09 46.95 -3.50
C ILE A 26 -3.97 47.68 -4.22
N ALA A 27 -2.74 47.28 -3.93
CA ALA A 27 -1.46 47.79 -4.41
C ALA A 27 -1.52 48.76 -5.61
N PRO A 28 -0.79 49.90 -5.58
CA PRO A 28 -1.04 51.12 -6.37
C PRO A 28 -1.12 50.97 -7.90
N TYR A 29 -0.73 49.82 -8.45
CA TYR A 29 -0.69 49.52 -9.88
C TYR A 29 -1.70 48.45 -10.34
N LEU A 30 -2.55 47.94 -9.44
CA LEU A 30 -3.54 46.88 -9.69
C LEU A 30 -4.96 47.44 -9.59
N SER A 31 -5.52 47.92 -10.71
CA SER A 31 -6.96 48.18 -10.77
C SER A 31 -7.75 46.88 -10.99
N ASP A 32 -9.02 46.85 -10.58
CA ASP A 32 -9.90 45.68 -10.75
C ASP A 32 -9.96 45.19 -12.20
N ASN A 33 -9.97 46.12 -13.16
CA ASN A 33 -9.98 45.82 -14.58
C ASN A 33 -8.70 45.12 -15.05
N ILE A 34 -7.55 45.51 -14.50
CA ILE A 34 -6.25 44.89 -14.79
C ILE A 34 -6.20 43.48 -14.21
N VAL A 35 -6.61 43.33 -12.96
CA VAL A 35 -6.66 42.03 -12.27
C VAL A 35 -7.60 41.06 -12.99
N ALA A 36 -8.78 41.52 -13.42
CA ALA A 36 -9.73 40.73 -14.19
C ALA A 36 -9.16 40.29 -15.55
N SER A 37 -8.54 41.21 -16.29
CA SER A 37 -7.96 40.91 -17.60
C SER A 37 -6.81 39.90 -17.52
N VAL A 38 -6.00 39.99 -16.46
CA VAL A 38 -4.83 39.13 -16.24
C VAL A 38 -5.24 37.75 -15.73
N LYS A 39 -6.35 37.64 -14.99
CA LYS A 39 -6.98 36.36 -14.60
C LYS A 39 -7.31 35.47 -15.80
N ASP A 40 -7.75 36.06 -16.91
CA ASP A 40 -8.15 35.31 -18.11
C ASP A 40 -6.97 34.77 -18.92
N ILE A 41 -5.75 35.21 -18.61
CA ILE A 41 -4.54 34.75 -19.30
C ILE A 41 -4.20 33.34 -18.80
N SER A 42 -3.89 32.42 -19.72
CA SER A 42 -3.45 31.07 -19.33
C SER A 42 -2.11 31.12 -18.59
N ILE A 43 -1.93 30.24 -17.61
CA ILE A 43 -0.68 30.20 -16.83
C ILE A 43 0.56 30.00 -17.71
N SER A 44 0.47 29.19 -18.76
CA SER A 44 1.55 29.00 -19.73
C SER A 44 1.98 30.30 -20.41
N LYS A 45 1.04 31.20 -20.71
CA LYS A 45 1.33 32.50 -21.33
C LYS A 45 1.90 33.47 -20.31
N LEU A 46 1.41 33.46 -19.07
CA LEU A 46 1.97 34.25 -17.98
C LEU A 46 3.42 33.87 -17.70
N LEU A 47 3.76 32.59 -17.68
CA LEU A 47 5.14 32.13 -17.45
C LEU A 47 6.09 32.44 -18.64
N ASP A 48 5.54 32.81 -19.79
CA ASP A 48 6.27 33.22 -21.00
C ASP A 48 6.34 34.77 -21.13
N PHE A 49 6.12 35.51 -20.03
CA PHE A 49 6.05 36.98 -20.01
C PHE A 49 7.26 37.69 -20.63
N ARG A 50 8.45 37.08 -20.60
CA ARG A 50 9.68 37.68 -21.16
C ARG A 50 9.56 38.03 -22.65
N LYS A 51 8.76 37.27 -23.41
CA LYS A 51 8.50 37.55 -24.83
C LYS A 51 7.65 38.81 -25.01
N ILE A 52 6.81 39.12 -24.04
CA ILE A 52 5.91 40.28 -24.05
C ILE A 52 6.66 41.51 -23.56
N SER A 53 7.43 41.39 -22.46
CA SER A 53 8.20 42.52 -21.91
C SER A 53 9.25 43.06 -22.88
N ALA A 54 9.82 42.21 -23.74
CA ALA A 54 10.77 42.62 -24.78
C ALA A 54 10.18 43.60 -25.82
N ALA A 55 8.85 43.68 -25.93
CA ALA A 55 8.16 44.59 -26.83
C ALA A 55 7.71 45.91 -26.16
N ILE A 56 7.98 46.07 -24.85
CA ILE A 56 7.64 47.27 -24.08
C ILE A 56 8.89 48.15 -24.01
N ASN A 57 8.83 49.33 -24.62
CA ASN A 57 9.96 50.24 -24.70
C ASN A 57 10.07 51.18 -23.49
N ASP A 58 8.93 51.58 -22.92
CA ASP A 58 8.90 52.45 -21.76
C ASP A 58 9.25 51.66 -20.49
N GLU A 59 10.24 52.13 -19.73
CA GLU A 59 10.77 51.39 -18.57
C GLU A 59 9.78 51.35 -17.40
N PHE A 60 8.96 52.40 -17.24
CA PHE A 60 7.91 52.40 -16.22
C PHE A 60 6.81 51.40 -16.56
N ASP A 61 6.33 51.39 -17.80
CA ASP A 61 5.36 50.42 -18.30
C ASP A 61 5.89 48.99 -18.22
N LYS A 62 7.20 48.79 -18.47
CA LYS A 62 7.85 47.48 -18.36
C LYS A 62 7.95 47.03 -16.90
N ALA A 63 8.32 47.91 -15.98
CA ALA A 63 8.33 47.63 -14.55
C ALA A 63 6.93 47.29 -14.04
N ARG A 64 5.92 48.09 -14.43
CA ARG A 64 4.51 47.86 -14.11
C ARG A 64 4.00 46.53 -14.66
N PHE A 65 4.41 46.16 -15.87
CA PHE A 65 4.10 44.85 -16.45
C PHE A 65 4.65 43.72 -15.58
N HIS A 66 5.93 43.77 -15.23
CA HIS A 66 6.56 42.74 -14.40
C HIS A 66 5.92 42.65 -13.01
N TYR A 67 5.58 43.79 -12.41
CA TYR A 67 4.85 43.87 -11.14
C TYR A 67 3.53 43.08 -11.20
N ILE A 68 2.71 43.35 -12.22
CA ILE A 68 1.41 42.69 -12.42
C ILE A 68 1.58 41.17 -12.63
N ILE A 69 2.61 40.78 -13.40
CA ILE A 69 2.91 39.36 -13.66
C ILE A 69 3.35 38.64 -12.39
N ALA A 70 4.25 39.23 -11.60
CA ALA A 70 4.73 38.65 -10.34
C ALA A 70 3.55 38.41 -9.38
N PHE A 71 2.70 39.42 -9.22
CA PHE A 71 1.48 39.34 -8.40
C PHE A 71 0.55 38.20 -8.84
N GLU A 72 0.23 38.11 -10.13
CA GLU A 72 -0.69 37.07 -10.61
C GLU A 72 -0.11 35.67 -10.49
N ILE A 73 1.20 35.49 -10.75
CA ILE A 73 1.86 34.19 -10.61
C ILE A 73 1.83 33.73 -9.15
N ASP A 74 2.14 34.64 -8.21
CA ASP A 74 2.08 34.35 -6.77
C ASP A 74 0.65 33.97 -6.33
N ARG A 75 -0.36 34.75 -6.74
CA ARG A 75 -1.76 34.41 -6.44
C ARG A 75 -2.16 33.02 -6.96
N ARG A 76 -1.70 32.67 -8.16
CA ARG A 76 -1.96 31.35 -8.76
C ARG A 76 -1.18 30.24 -8.08
N LEU A 77 0.00 30.53 -7.55
CA LEU A 77 0.77 29.58 -6.73
C LEU A 77 -0.01 29.23 -5.45
N ASN A 78 -0.56 30.24 -4.75
CA ASN A 78 -1.41 30.00 -3.58
C ASN A 78 -2.65 29.17 -3.93
N THR A 79 -3.32 29.48 -5.04
CA THR A 79 -4.45 28.67 -5.54
C THR A 79 -4.03 27.22 -5.88
N LEU A 80 -2.82 27.03 -6.40
CA LEU A 80 -2.27 25.72 -6.72
C LEU A 80 -1.96 24.92 -5.44
N ASP A 81 -1.41 25.57 -4.41
CA ASP A 81 -1.18 24.99 -3.09
C ASP A 81 -2.48 24.46 -2.49
N ASP A 82 -3.55 25.27 -2.48
CA ASP A 82 -4.86 24.86 -1.96
C ASP A 82 -5.43 23.64 -2.68
N LYS A 83 -5.37 23.65 -4.02
CA LYS A 83 -5.83 22.51 -4.85
C LYS A 83 -5.02 21.27 -4.55
N PHE A 84 -3.70 21.40 -4.43
CA PHE A 84 -2.84 20.27 -4.12
C PHE A 84 -3.16 19.70 -2.73
N ASN A 85 -3.29 20.54 -1.70
CA ASN A 85 -3.59 20.11 -0.32
C ASN A 85 -4.93 19.38 -0.22
N ALA A 86 -5.96 19.84 -0.95
CA ALA A 86 -7.24 19.15 -1.04
C ALA A 86 -7.10 17.74 -1.66
N HIS A 87 -6.33 17.62 -2.75
CA HIS A 87 -6.05 16.33 -3.37
C HIS A 87 -5.20 15.42 -2.47
N ASP A 88 -4.15 15.95 -1.85
CA ASP A 88 -3.25 15.24 -0.93
C ASP A 88 -4.05 14.58 0.20
N THR A 89 -4.92 15.37 0.84
CA THR A 89 -5.81 14.88 1.92
C THR A 89 -6.72 13.75 1.42
N LYS A 90 -7.35 13.91 0.25
CA LYS A 90 -8.23 12.89 -0.32
C LYS A 90 -7.50 11.60 -0.65
N TYR A 91 -6.31 11.70 -1.26
CA TYR A 91 -5.50 10.54 -1.60
C TYR A 91 -5.04 9.79 -0.36
N ARG A 92 -4.47 10.49 0.63
CA ARG A 92 -4.01 9.89 1.88
C ARG A 92 -5.12 9.15 2.62
N LYS A 93 -6.30 9.77 2.75
CA LYS A 93 -7.47 9.10 3.37
C LYS A 93 -7.86 7.83 2.63
N THR A 94 -7.84 7.86 1.30
CA THR A 94 -8.22 6.70 0.48
C THR A 94 -7.17 5.59 0.58
N ILE A 95 -5.89 5.95 0.51
CA ILE A 95 -4.76 5.04 0.64
C ILE A 95 -4.77 4.39 2.02
N GLY A 96 -4.88 5.18 3.10
CA GLY A 96 -4.90 4.65 4.47
C GLY A 96 -5.99 3.62 4.69
N ARG A 97 -7.20 3.85 4.15
CA ARG A 97 -8.26 2.83 4.23
C ARG A 97 -7.88 1.51 3.54
N TYR A 98 -7.25 1.57 2.37
CA TYR A 98 -6.77 0.36 1.70
C TYR A 98 -5.63 -0.31 2.47
N GLU A 99 -4.69 0.47 3.02
CA GLU A 99 -3.61 -0.04 3.86
C GLU A 99 -4.17 -0.76 5.09
N ASP A 100 -5.15 -0.17 5.78
CA ASP A 100 -5.84 -0.78 6.93
C ASP A 100 -6.57 -2.08 6.54
N GLU A 101 -7.35 -2.07 5.46
CA GLU A 101 -8.08 -3.26 4.98
C GLU A 101 -7.13 -4.40 4.52
N LEU A 102 -5.94 -4.03 4.06
CA LEU A 102 -4.90 -4.95 3.61
C LEU A 102 -3.91 -5.35 4.71
N ASP A 103 -4.00 -4.76 5.91
CA ASP A 103 -3.06 -4.92 7.02
C ASP A 103 -1.60 -4.58 6.62
N LEU A 104 -1.44 -3.46 5.90
CA LEU A 104 -0.13 -2.97 5.44
C LEU A 104 0.43 -1.91 6.38
N THR A 105 1.76 -1.87 6.49
CA THR A 105 2.43 -0.75 7.16
C THR A 105 2.17 0.55 6.39
N PRO A 106 1.69 1.63 7.04
CA PRO A 106 1.34 2.87 6.36
C PRO A 106 2.51 3.50 5.60
N TYR A 107 2.24 3.97 4.38
CA TYR A 107 3.24 4.64 3.56
C TYR A 107 3.77 5.92 4.20
N LYS A 108 5.09 6.04 4.31
CA LYS A 108 5.74 7.24 4.86
C LYS A 108 5.90 8.32 3.80
N TYR A 109 5.17 9.41 3.99
CA TYR A 109 5.24 10.57 3.12
C TYR A 109 6.40 11.50 3.48
N THR A 110 7.42 11.62 2.63
CA THR A 110 8.48 12.63 2.79
C THR A 110 7.96 14.03 2.44
N ASN A 111 8.46 15.07 3.10
CA ASN A 111 8.11 16.46 2.78
C ASN A 111 9.27 17.15 2.03
N ASP A 112 9.42 16.77 0.77
CA ASP A 112 10.49 17.29 -0.11
C ASP A 112 10.01 18.48 -0.95
N ARG A 113 9.06 19.26 -0.42
CA ARG A 113 8.57 20.46 -1.12
C ARG A 113 9.75 21.43 -1.30
N PRO A 114 9.99 21.95 -2.52
CA PRO A 114 10.98 22.97 -2.75
C PRO A 114 10.79 24.16 -1.80
N ARG A 115 11.89 24.60 -1.18
CA ARG A 115 11.90 25.76 -0.27
C ARG A 115 12.51 26.94 -0.99
N PHE A 116 11.97 28.12 -0.70
CA PHE A 116 12.42 29.36 -1.29
C PHE A 116 12.52 30.41 -0.19
N ASP A 117 13.59 31.18 -0.22
CA ASP A 117 13.81 32.28 0.74
C ASP A 117 13.03 33.54 0.34
N TYR A 118 12.67 33.64 -0.94
CA TYR A 118 11.89 34.75 -1.46
C TYR A 118 10.39 34.56 -1.19
N ILE A 119 9.79 35.55 -0.54
CA ILE A 119 8.34 35.72 -0.40
C ILE A 119 7.95 36.95 -1.21
N TYR A 120 6.88 36.85 -2.00
CA TYR A 120 6.41 37.99 -2.78
C TYR A 120 5.97 39.12 -1.85
N HIS A 121 6.49 40.32 -2.12
CA HIS A 121 6.07 41.56 -1.48
C HIS A 121 5.89 42.63 -2.56
N ALA A 122 4.79 43.38 -2.46
CA ALA A 122 4.57 44.55 -3.29
C ALA A 122 5.68 45.57 -3.03
N ALA A 123 6.36 45.99 -4.10
CA ALA A 123 7.31 47.10 -4.08
C ALA A 123 6.77 48.24 -4.94
N ASP A 124 7.01 49.48 -4.54
CA ASP A 124 6.65 50.64 -5.35
C ASP A 124 7.50 50.71 -6.62
N ILE A 125 6.97 51.36 -7.67
CA ILE A 125 7.73 51.62 -8.89
C ILE A 125 8.34 53.02 -8.78
N THR A 126 9.61 53.05 -8.39
CA THR A 126 10.46 54.24 -8.34
C THR A 126 11.63 54.11 -9.32
N ASP A 127 12.29 55.22 -9.66
CA ASP A 127 13.48 55.22 -10.52
C ASP A 127 14.56 54.25 -10.00
N GLU A 128 14.78 54.19 -8.69
CA GLU A 128 15.72 53.25 -8.05
C GLU A 128 15.31 51.78 -8.28
N THR A 129 14.03 51.44 -8.13
CA THR A 129 13.56 50.06 -8.35
C THR A 129 13.58 49.66 -9.83
N ILE A 130 13.43 50.64 -10.74
CA ILE A 130 13.55 50.45 -12.19
C ILE A 130 15.02 50.21 -12.54
N GLU A 131 15.94 51.06 -12.07
CA GLU A 131 17.37 50.95 -12.31
C GLU A 131 17.92 49.61 -11.80
N ASN A 132 17.44 49.14 -10.65
CA ASN A 132 17.82 47.85 -10.06
C ASN A 132 16.99 46.66 -10.59
N GLU A 133 16.11 46.86 -11.59
CA GLU A 133 15.26 45.83 -12.21
C GLU A 133 14.45 44.98 -11.20
N ILE A 134 14.07 45.55 -10.06
CA ILE A 134 13.47 44.81 -8.94
C ILE A 134 12.23 44.02 -9.39
N HIS A 135 11.32 44.67 -10.12
CA HIS A 135 10.07 44.05 -10.58
C HIS A 135 10.31 42.88 -11.54
N ARG A 136 11.34 42.99 -12.41
CA ARG A 136 11.73 41.89 -13.31
C ARG A 136 12.25 40.70 -12.51
N ILE A 137 13.11 40.95 -11.52
CA ILE A 137 13.67 39.93 -10.63
C ILE A 137 12.53 39.24 -9.87
N GLN A 138 11.59 39.99 -9.30
CA GLN A 138 10.42 39.44 -8.62
C GLN A 138 9.58 38.52 -9.52
N ALA A 139 9.31 38.93 -10.77
CA ALA A 139 8.56 38.13 -11.74
C ALA A 139 9.30 36.83 -12.12
N ASP A 140 10.62 36.90 -12.28
CA ASP A 140 11.46 35.73 -12.58
C ASP A 140 11.52 34.73 -11.41
N LEU A 141 11.59 35.24 -10.18
CA LEU A 141 11.54 34.43 -8.96
C LEU A 141 10.18 33.74 -8.83
N ALA A 142 9.07 34.49 -8.92
CA ALA A 142 7.72 33.94 -8.85
C ALA A 142 7.50 32.85 -9.92
N ARG A 143 7.95 33.09 -11.15
CA ARG A 143 7.91 32.09 -12.24
C ARG A 143 8.68 30.82 -11.88
N THR A 144 9.89 30.96 -11.35
CA THR A 144 10.75 29.84 -10.98
C THR A 144 10.10 29.00 -9.87
N GLN A 145 9.60 29.67 -8.84
CA GLN A 145 8.88 29.03 -7.73
C GLN A 145 7.67 28.26 -8.25
N PHE A 146 6.82 28.90 -9.06
CA PHE A 146 5.63 28.26 -9.61
C PHE A 146 5.97 26.98 -10.39
N ILE A 147 6.97 27.03 -11.28
CA ILE A 147 7.36 25.87 -12.09
C ILE A 147 7.87 24.72 -11.23
N GLN A 148 8.71 25.01 -10.24
CA GLN A 148 9.28 23.97 -9.38
C GLN A 148 8.21 23.33 -8.49
N VAL A 149 7.35 24.13 -7.86
CA VAL A 149 6.25 23.65 -7.03
C VAL A 149 5.25 22.84 -7.86
N TYR A 150 4.89 23.31 -9.07
CA TYR A 150 4.01 22.58 -9.98
C TYR A 150 4.58 21.20 -10.36
N LYS A 151 5.87 21.13 -10.71
CA LYS A 151 6.53 19.85 -11.03
C LYS A 151 6.51 18.90 -9.84
N TYR A 152 6.81 19.42 -8.65
CA TYR A 152 6.78 18.66 -7.41
C TYR A 152 5.38 18.09 -7.14
N TYR A 153 4.33 18.91 -7.18
CA TYR A 153 2.95 18.46 -6.98
C TYR A 153 2.49 17.45 -8.01
N ARG A 154 2.83 17.64 -9.28
CA ARG A 154 2.50 16.66 -10.33
C ARG A 154 3.11 15.29 -10.03
N LYS A 155 4.42 15.25 -9.75
CA LYS A 155 5.12 13.99 -9.41
C LYS A 155 4.48 13.30 -8.21
N ARG A 156 4.14 14.08 -7.18
CA ARG A 156 3.52 13.56 -5.95
C ARG A 156 2.13 12.98 -6.20
N LEU A 157 1.30 13.64 -7.00
CA LEU A 157 -0.01 13.13 -7.39
C LEU A 157 0.10 11.87 -8.27
N ASP A 158 1.08 11.81 -9.16
CA ASP A 158 1.33 10.63 -9.99
C ASP A 158 1.77 9.43 -9.12
N ASN A 159 2.61 9.65 -8.11
CA ASN A 159 2.96 8.63 -7.13
C ASN A 159 1.74 8.09 -6.37
N TYR A 160 0.83 8.98 -5.91
CA TYR A 160 -0.41 8.55 -5.25
C TYR A 160 -1.30 7.72 -6.16
N LYS A 161 -1.43 8.10 -7.43
CA LYS A 161 -2.22 7.33 -8.40
C LYS A 161 -1.64 5.95 -8.61
N ASN A 162 -0.33 5.86 -8.83
CA ASN A 162 0.34 4.58 -9.06
C ASN A 162 0.19 3.66 -7.85
N TYR A 163 0.42 4.19 -6.65
CA TYR A 163 0.29 3.40 -5.43
C TYR A 163 -1.16 2.93 -5.21
N LEU A 164 -2.14 3.80 -5.46
CA LEU A 164 -3.56 3.43 -5.36
C LEU A 164 -3.96 2.35 -6.38
N VAL A 165 -3.37 2.33 -7.58
CA VAL A 165 -3.59 1.25 -8.55
C VAL A 165 -3.09 -0.08 -7.97
N THR A 166 -1.87 -0.10 -7.44
CA THR A 166 -1.30 -1.29 -6.79
C THR A 166 -2.15 -1.78 -5.61
N LEU A 167 -2.58 -0.87 -4.73
CA LEU A 167 -3.43 -1.22 -3.59
C LEU A 167 -4.78 -1.81 -4.03
N ARG A 168 -5.39 -1.27 -5.09
CA ARG A 168 -6.65 -1.80 -5.63
C ARG A 168 -6.49 -3.19 -6.22
N GLU A 169 -5.39 -3.43 -6.93
CA GLU A 169 -5.08 -4.76 -7.48
C GLU A 169 -4.87 -5.77 -6.36
N LEU A 170 -4.05 -5.41 -5.35
CA LEU A 170 -3.81 -6.25 -4.18
C LEU A 170 -5.11 -6.54 -3.40
N PHE A 171 -5.95 -5.53 -3.19
CA PHE A 171 -7.26 -5.69 -2.58
C PHE A 171 -8.18 -6.62 -3.38
N LYS A 172 -8.16 -6.51 -4.71
CA LYS A 172 -8.90 -7.43 -5.58
C LYS A 172 -8.37 -8.86 -5.44
N CYS A 173 -7.06 -9.06 -5.39
CA CYS A 173 -6.45 -10.37 -5.14
C CYS A 173 -6.91 -10.94 -3.79
N LYS A 174 -6.80 -10.18 -2.69
CA LYS A 174 -7.29 -10.60 -1.35
C LYS A 174 -8.80 -10.90 -1.33
N THR A 175 -9.59 -10.16 -2.10
CA THR A 175 -11.04 -10.39 -2.20
C THR A 175 -11.37 -11.65 -3.02
N ILE A 176 -10.57 -11.96 -4.05
CA ILE A 176 -10.69 -13.19 -4.84
C ILE A 176 -10.20 -14.40 -4.03
N GLU A 177 -9.10 -14.26 -3.30
CA GLU A 177 -8.59 -15.22 -2.30
C GLU A 177 -9.68 -15.64 -1.32
N ASN A 178 -10.53 -14.71 -0.91
CA ASN A 178 -11.66 -14.99 -0.02
C ASN A 178 -12.93 -15.53 -0.70
N LYS A 179 -12.99 -15.64 -2.04
CA LYS A 179 -14.25 -15.96 -2.77
C LYS A 179 -14.24 -17.24 -3.60
N ASP A 180 -13.08 -17.78 -4.01
CA ASP A 180 -13.00 -19.00 -4.82
C ASP A 180 -12.07 -20.05 -4.17
N ASN A 181 -12.57 -20.74 -3.14
CA ASN A 181 -11.93 -21.97 -2.69
C ASN A 181 -12.15 -23.05 -3.77
N LYS A 182 -11.09 -23.42 -4.49
CA LYS A 182 -11.17 -24.42 -5.54
C LYS A 182 -11.15 -25.81 -4.92
N VAL A 183 -12.14 -26.62 -5.26
CA VAL A 183 -12.17 -28.05 -4.91
C VAL A 183 -11.55 -28.85 -6.04
N GLU A 184 -10.56 -29.67 -5.73
CA GLU A 184 -9.92 -30.61 -6.65
C GLU A 184 -10.10 -32.05 -6.16
N PHE A 185 -10.31 -32.98 -7.07
CA PHE A 185 -10.57 -34.39 -6.75
C PHE A 185 -9.40 -35.27 -7.16
N TYR A 186 -9.02 -36.17 -6.25
CA TYR A 186 -7.92 -37.11 -6.41
C TYR A 186 -8.33 -38.49 -5.89
N SER A 187 -7.69 -39.56 -6.38
CA SER A 187 -7.98 -40.93 -5.92
C SER A 187 -7.30 -41.23 -4.59
N ASN A 188 -6.10 -40.69 -4.36
CA ASN A 188 -5.27 -40.95 -3.18
C ASN A 188 -4.18 -39.87 -3.00
N PHE A 189 -3.52 -39.89 -1.83
CA PHE A 189 -2.41 -38.97 -1.52
C PHE A 189 -1.24 -39.01 -2.51
N PRO A 190 -0.71 -40.19 -2.93
CA PRO A 190 0.32 -40.26 -3.96
C PRO A 190 -0.02 -39.52 -5.26
N GLU A 191 -1.22 -39.71 -5.80
CA GLU A 191 -1.68 -39.03 -7.00
C GLU A 191 -1.82 -37.52 -6.79
N MET A 192 -2.30 -37.10 -5.61
CA MET A 192 -2.32 -35.68 -5.24
C MET A 192 -0.93 -35.07 -5.20
N TYR A 193 0.05 -35.75 -4.59
CA TYR A 193 1.44 -35.28 -4.55
C TYR A 193 2.07 -35.20 -5.95
N GLN A 194 1.64 -36.05 -6.87
CA GLN A 194 2.08 -36.04 -8.27
C GLN A 194 1.25 -35.11 -9.18
N GLY A 195 0.16 -34.52 -8.67
CA GLY A 195 -0.75 -33.66 -9.44
C GLY A 195 -1.58 -34.41 -10.49
N ILE A 196 -1.77 -35.73 -10.35
CA ILE A 196 -2.56 -36.56 -11.25
C ILE A 196 -4.03 -36.43 -10.87
N LYS A 197 -4.80 -35.71 -11.69
CA LYS A 197 -6.22 -35.43 -11.43
C LYS A 197 -7.12 -36.51 -12.04
N LEU A 198 -8.26 -36.74 -11.39
CA LEU A 198 -9.31 -37.59 -11.95
C LEU A 198 -9.89 -36.99 -13.24
N PHE A 199 -10.17 -37.85 -14.22
CA PHE A 199 -10.89 -37.47 -15.43
C PHE A 199 -12.37 -37.16 -15.10
N HIS A 200 -12.98 -36.22 -15.83
CA HIS A 200 -14.32 -35.68 -15.52
C HIS A 200 -15.46 -36.71 -15.69
N ASP A 201 -15.17 -37.82 -16.36
CA ASP A 201 -16.10 -38.84 -16.83
C ASP A 201 -16.21 -40.06 -15.88
N ALA A 202 -15.44 -40.09 -14.79
CA ALA A 202 -15.49 -41.10 -13.73
C ALA A 202 -16.15 -40.58 -12.44
N MET A 203 -17.26 -39.84 -12.55
CA MET A 203 -18.01 -39.27 -11.43
C MET A 203 -18.94 -40.29 -10.74
N ASP A 204 -18.38 -41.31 -10.09
CA ASP A 204 -19.05 -42.00 -8.98
C ASP A 204 -18.52 -41.47 -7.63
N ASP A 205 -19.31 -40.68 -6.91
CA ASP A 205 -18.91 -39.94 -5.68
C ASP A 205 -18.57 -40.82 -4.46
N ALA A 206 -18.50 -42.14 -4.59
CA ALA A 206 -18.28 -43.06 -3.48
C ALA A 206 -16.77 -43.27 -3.22
N GLY A 207 -16.23 -42.66 -2.15
CA GLY A 207 -14.89 -43.00 -1.62
C GLY A 207 -13.73 -42.06 -1.98
N LYS A 208 -13.98 -40.80 -2.39
CA LYS A 208 -12.98 -39.95 -3.06
C LYS A 208 -12.40 -38.84 -2.18
N MET A 209 -11.11 -38.54 -2.39
CA MET A 209 -10.37 -37.50 -1.69
C MET A 209 -10.64 -36.12 -2.32
N GLN A 210 -11.22 -35.21 -1.53
CA GLN A 210 -11.50 -33.82 -1.88
C GLN A 210 -10.43 -32.92 -1.30
N VAL A 211 -9.71 -32.21 -2.16
CA VAL A 211 -8.64 -31.30 -1.75
C VAL A 211 -9.14 -29.88 -1.96
N HIS A 212 -9.34 -29.18 -0.86
CA HIS A 212 -9.75 -27.78 -0.87
C HIS A 212 -8.53 -26.90 -0.84
N ARG A 213 -8.38 -26.05 -1.86
CA ARG A 213 -7.25 -25.13 -1.96
C ARG A 213 -7.71 -23.68 -1.91
N ASP A 214 -6.83 -22.83 -1.40
CA ASP A 214 -6.92 -21.40 -1.65
C ASP A 214 -6.57 -21.07 -3.10
N VAL A 215 -6.73 -19.80 -3.48
CA VAL A 215 -6.46 -19.33 -4.84
C VAL A 215 -4.97 -19.35 -5.23
N LEU A 216 -4.06 -19.41 -4.25
CA LEU A 216 -2.62 -19.54 -4.47
C LEU A 216 -2.20 -21.01 -4.62
N GLY A 217 -3.13 -21.94 -4.39
CA GLY A 217 -2.91 -23.38 -4.46
C GLY A 217 -2.48 -24.02 -3.15
N LYS A 218 -2.46 -23.29 -2.02
CA LYS A 218 -2.22 -23.88 -0.70
C LYS A 218 -3.40 -24.80 -0.36
N VAL A 219 -3.12 -25.95 0.21
CA VAL A 219 -4.16 -26.86 0.70
C VAL A 219 -4.72 -26.29 1.99
N LEU A 220 -6.02 -26.05 2.06
CA LEU A 220 -6.70 -25.63 3.29
C LEU A 220 -7.05 -26.85 4.12
N TYR A 221 -7.74 -27.80 3.50
CA TYR A 221 -8.07 -29.08 4.10
C TYR A 221 -8.29 -30.15 3.04
N ILE A 222 -8.24 -31.40 3.47
CA ILE A 222 -8.50 -32.57 2.65
C ILE A 222 -9.56 -33.42 3.35
N ASP A 223 -10.64 -33.74 2.65
CA ASP A 223 -11.68 -34.66 3.12
C ASP A 223 -11.57 -35.99 2.34
N TRP A 224 -11.57 -37.13 3.01
CA TRP A 224 -11.53 -38.44 2.37
C TRP A 224 -12.21 -39.53 3.21
N SER A 225 -12.54 -40.66 2.59
CA SER A 225 -12.98 -41.87 3.25
C SER A 225 -12.15 -43.06 2.78
N GLU A 226 -12.02 -44.10 3.61
CA GLU A 226 -11.36 -45.34 3.20
C GLU A 226 -12.38 -46.29 2.53
N GLU A 227 -11.90 -47.10 1.58
CA GLU A 227 -12.75 -48.09 0.89
C GLU A 227 -13.40 -49.04 1.91
N GLY A 228 -14.73 -49.04 1.96
CA GLY A 228 -15.51 -49.85 2.89
C GLY A 228 -16.01 -49.11 4.14
N GLU A 229 -15.55 -47.88 4.38
CA GLU A 229 -16.06 -47.00 5.45
C GLU A 229 -17.04 -45.98 4.85
N ALA A 230 -18.32 -46.34 4.77
CA ALA A 230 -19.35 -45.46 4.20
C ALA A 230 -19.62 -44.21 5.06
N ASP A 231 -19.35 -44.29 6.37
CA ASP A 231 -19.74 -43.27 7.35
C ASP A 231 -18.55 -42.52 7.99
N ASN A 232 -17.31 -43.02 7.86
CA ASN A 232 -16.15 -42.36 8.48
C ASN A 232 -15.59 -41.28 7.55
N THR A 233 -15.97 -40.04 7.81
CA THR A 233 -15.40 -38.89 7.09
C THR A 233 -14.11 -38.47 7.80
N ARG A 234 -12.99 -38.62 7.11
CA ARG A 234 -11.69 -38.14 7.59
C ARG A 234 -11.43 -36.76 7.02
N ARG A 235 -10.89 -35.87 7.84
CA ARG A 235 -10.45 -34.54 7.45
C ARG A 235 -9.03 -34.29 7.94
N ARG A 236 -8.23 -33.62 7.11
CA ARG A 236 -6.94 -33.06 7.51
C ARG A 236 -6.95 -31.57 7.25
N ASP A 237 -6.85 -30.77 8.30
CA ASP A 237 -6.69 -29.32 8.20
C ASP A 237 -5.20 -28.93 8.14
N PHE A 238 -4.90 -27.87 7.39
CA PHE A 238 -3.54 -27.37 7.18
C PHE A 238 -3.45 -25.91 7.64
N GLU A 239 -2.50 -25.61 8.51
CA GLU A 239 -2.16 -24.25 8.94
C GLU A 239 -0.76 -23.87 8.45
N TYR A 240 -0.54 -22.60 8.12
CA TYR A 240 0.71 -22.12 7.52
C TYR A 240 1.33 -20.97 8.32
N PHE A 241 2.66 -20.89 8.32
CA PHE A 241 3.39 -19.71 8.75
C PHE A 241 3.22 -18.55 7.76
N ASN A 242 3.58 -17.33 8.18
CA ASN A 242 3.50 -16.13 7.34
C ASN A 242 4.36 -16.20 6.06
N ASP A 243 5.39 -17.03 6.05
CA ASP A 243 6.24 -17.27 4.87
C ASP A 243 5.65 -18.29 3.88
N GLY A 244 4.53 -18.94 4.23
CA GLY A 244 3.84 -19.92 3.41
C GLY A 244 4.26 -21.37 3.64
N THR A 245 5.17 -21.66 4.58
CA THR A 245 5.50 -23.04 4.99
C THR A 245 4.43 -23.64 5.91
N VAL A 246 4.24 -24.97 5.89
CA VAL A 246 3.24 -25.64 6.74
C VAL A 246 3.70 -25.58 8.20
N SER A 247 2.82 -25.09 9.06
CA SER A 247 3.06 -24.96 10.51
C SER A 247 2.42 -26.07 11.31
N LYS A 248 1.22 -26.51 10.92
CA LYS A 248 0.47 -27.53 11.65
C LYS A 248 -0.45 -28.31 10.72
N LEU A 249 -0.59 -29.61 10.99
CA LEU A 249 -1.62 -30.48 10.43
C LEU A 249 -2.51 -30.97 11.57
N THR A 250 -3.82 -31.00 11.34
CA THR A 250 -4.80 -31.54 12.30
C THR A 250 -5.62 -32.61 11.60
N ASP A 251 -5.50 -33.85 12.08
CA ASP A 251 -6.26 -35.00 11.59
C ASP A 251 -7.52 -35.20 12.45
N ILE A 252 -8.67 -35.21 11.79
CA ILE A 252 -10.01 -35.32 12.37
C ILE A 252 -10.70 -36.56 11.78
N ILE A 253 -11.30 -37.37 12.64
CA ILE A 253 -12.13 -38.52 12.25
C ILE A 253 -13.42 -38.40 13.05
N ASP A 254 -14.57 -38.45 12.38
CA ASP A 254 -15.90 -38.36 13.00
C ASP A 254 -16.06 -37.15 13.94
N ASP A 255 -15.60 -35.98 13.48
CA ASP A 255 -15.59 -34.70 14.21
C ASP A 255 -14.70 -34.67 15.48
N GLU A 256 -13.92 -35.72 15.75
CA GLU A 256 -12.92 -35.74 16.83
C GLU A 256 -11.49 -35.57 16.29
N ILE A 257 -10.71 -34.69 16.92
CA ILE A 257 -9.27 -34.59 16.64
C ILE A 257 -8.59 -35.87 17.13
N VAL A 258 -7.93 -36.58 16.22
CA VAL A 258 -7.23 -37.84 16.50
C VAL A 258 -5.73 -37.59 16.64
N SER A 259 -5.17 -36.72 15.80
CA SER A 259 -3.77 -36.33 15.89
C SER A 259 -3.50 -34.94 15.34
N GLU A 260 -2.39 -34.36 15.78
CA GLU A 260 -1.84 -33.14 15.20
C GLU A 260 -0.34 -33.32 14.93
N THR A 261 0.17 -32.67 13.89
CA THR A 261 1.61 -32.60 13.60
C THR A 261 2.03 -31.15 13.63
N TRP A 262 2.91 -30.78 14.55
CA TRP A 262 3.40 -29.42 14.72
C TRP A 262 4.83 -29.31 14.18
N PHE A 263 5.04 -28.41 13.22
CA PHE A 263 6.34 -28.17 12.60
C PHE A 263 7.06 -27.00 13.26
N GLY A 264 8.36 -27.17 13.53
CA GLY A 264 9.18 -26.15 14.16
C GLY A 264 9.13 -26.16 15.69
N GLU A 265 9.57 -25.05 16.29
CA GLU A 265 9.66 -24.89 17.73
C GLU A 265 8.29 -24.87 18.41
N ASN A 266 8.17 -25.57 19.53
CA ASN A 266 7.01 -25.51 20.41
C ASN A 266 7.40 -25.83 21.85
N ASP A 267 6.64 -25.29 22.80
CA ASP A 267 6.93 -25.36 24.23
C ASP A 267 7.09 -26.80 24.75
N ILE A 268 6.30 -27.74 24.25
CA ILE A 268 6.34 -29.14 24.71
C ILE A 268 7.65 -29.81 24.26
N ALA A 269 8.05 -29.61 23.01
CA ALA A 269 9.31 -30.12 22.50
C ALA A 269 10.52 -29.46 23.16
N GLU A 270 10.47 -28.15 23.41
CA GLU A 270 11.54 -27.44 24.12
C GLU A 270 11.71 -27.99 25.55
N ASN A 271 10.60 -28.19 26.27
CA ASN A 271 10.62 -28.81 27.60
C ASN A 271 11.19 -30.23 27.55
N PHE A 272 10.82 -31.04 26.55
CA PHE A 272 11.36 -32.38 26.33
C PHE A 272 12.87 -32.38 26.13
N ILE A 273 13.35 -31.58 25.19
CA ILE A 273 14.76 -31.49 24.83
C ILE A 273 15.58 -31.02 26.03
N ASN A 274 15.13 -29.98 26.73
CA ASN A 274 15.80 -29.46 27.93
C ASN A 274 15.89 -30.50 29.04
N TYR A 275 14.84 -31.30 29.25
CA TYR A 275 14.85 -32.35 30.26
C TYR A 275 15.78 -33.52 29.92
N ILE A 276 15.75 -33.99 28.67
CA ILE A 276 16.50 -35.19 28.24
C ILE A 276 17.97 -34.91 27.96
N PHE A 277 18.31 -33.75 27.40
CA PHE A 277 19.67 -33.42 26.95
C PHE A 277 20.38 -32.38 27.81
N SER A 278 19.68 -31.71 28.74
CA SER A 278 20.12 -30.58 29.59
C SER A 278 19.75 -29.20 29.04
N PRO A 279 19.41 -28.22 29.91
CA PRO A 279 19.23 -26.84 29.53
C PRO A 279 20.42 -26.28 28.74
N GLY A 280 20.15 -25.55 27.66
CA GLY A 280 21.16 -24.98 26.77
C GLY A 280 21.61 -25.90 25.63
N PHE A 281 21.04 -27.10 25.52
CA PHE A 281 21.17 -27.92 24.32
C PHE A 281 20.43 -27.25 23.16
N ILE A 282 21.16 -26.75 22.17
CA ILE A 282 20.60 -26.19 20.94
C ILE A 282 20.64 -27.30 19.89
N ALA A 283 19.49 -27.79 19.47
CA ALA A 283 19.42 -28.74 18.37
C ALA A 283 19.97 -28.06 17.10
N GLN A 284 21.02 -28.64 16.51
CA GLN A 284 21.47 -28.19 15.18
C GLN A 284 20.32 -28.43 14.20
N ASP A 285 19.77 -27.33 13.69
CA ASP A 285 18.90 -27.23 12.52
C ASP A 285 17.39 -27.53 12.67
N TYR A 286 16.81 -27.55 13.88
CA TYR A 286 15.34 -27.64 14.11
C TYR A 286 14.61 -28.63 13.19
N SER A 287 15.28 -29.72 12.85
CA SER A 287 14.83 -30.67 11.84
C SER A 287 13.94 -31.73 12.49
N TYR A 288 13.00 -31.30 13.31
CA TYR A 288 12.03 -32.18 13.97
C TYR A 288 10.63 -31.59 13.94
N PHE A 289 9.65 -32.47 14.11
CA PHE A 289 8.25 -32.14 14.28
C PHE A 289 7.71 -32.89 15.51
N THR A 290 6.62 -32.38 16.05
CA THR A 290 5.93 -32.97 17.21
C THR A 290 4.60 -33.55 16.76
N GLU A 291 4.44 -34.86 16.90
CA GLU A 291 3.16 -35.55 16.70
C GLU A 291 2.43 -35.60 18.04
N VAL A 292 1.20 -35.11 18.07
CA VAL A 292 0.32 -35.14 19.25
C VAL A 292 -0.81 -36.10 18.96
N TYR A 293 -1.01 -37.10 19.82
CA TYR A 293 -2.11 -38.05 19.69
C TYR A 293 -3.16 -37.76 20.76
N TYR A 294 -4.42 -37.88 20.37
CA TYR A 294 -5.55 -37.58 21.21
C TYR A 294 -6.31 -38.84 21.61
N THR A 295 -6.86 -38.85 22.82
CA THR A 295 -7.76 -39.90 23.31
C THR A 295 -8.85 -39.22 24.12
N LYS A 296 -10.11 -39.38 23.71
CA LYS A 296 -11.27 -38.69 24.30
C LYS A 296 -11.07 -37.16 24.36
N GLY A 297 -10.60 -36.58 23.24
CA GLY A 297 -10.37 -35.13 23.11
C GLY A 297 -9.15 -34.58 23.87
N LYS A 298 -8.27 -35.44 24.39
CA LYS A 298 -7.09 -35.01 25.17
C LYS A 298 -5.78 -35.53 24.64
N PRO A 299 -4.70 -34.73 24.71
CA PRO A 299 -3.38 -35.15 24.26
C PRO A 299 -2.83 -36.25 25.17
N SER A 300 -2.90 -37.50 24.70
CA SER A 300 -2.48 -38.70 25.40
C SER A 300 -1.02 -39.06 25.09
N ALA A 301 -0.46 -38.57 23.99
CA ALA A 301 0.96 -38.71 23.71
C ALA A 301 1.52 -37.56 22.88
N TYR A 302 2.80 -37.24 23.10
CA TYR A 302 3.62 -36.34 22.29
C TYR A 302 4.83 -37.11 21.82
N LYS A 303 5.03 -37.23 20.51
CA LYS A 303 6.17 -37.91 19.91
C LYS A 303 7.00 -36.92 19.12
N PHE A 304 8.31 -36.90 19.38
CA PHE A 304 9.23 -35.98 18.73
C PHE A 304 10.03 -36.76 17.70
N THR A 305 9.88 -36.41 16.44
CA THR A 305 10.47 -37.14 15.32
C THR A 305 11.27 -36.17 14.46
N THR A 306 12.49 -36.54 14.08
CA THR A 306 13.26 -35.79 13.09
C THR A 306 12.64 -35.91 11.69
N MET A 307 13.00 -35.00 10.78
CA MET A 307 12.59 -35.05 9.38
C MET A 307 13.08 -36.29 8.62
N ASN A 308 14.04 -37.05 9.17
CA ASN A 308 14.52 -38.32 8.62
C ASN A 308 13.88 -39.54 9.33
N ASP A 309 12.70 -39.37 9.92
CA ASP A 309 11.92 -40.39 10.65
C ASP A 309 12.62 -41.01 11.88
N HIS A 310 13.69 -40.38 12.38
CA HIS A 310 14.30 -40.80 13.64
C HIS A 310 13.52 -40.24 14.84
N VAL A 311 13.00 -41.12 15.69
CA VAL A 311 12.30 -40.74 16.93
C VAL A 311 13.32 -40.30 17.98
N ILE A 312 13.15 -39.06 18.46
CA ILE A 312 13.97 -38.44 19.53
C ILE A 312 13.46 -38.88 20.90
N GLY A 313 12.14 -39.06 21.02
CA GLY A 313 11.49 -39.55 22.22
C GLY A 313 9.98 -39.35 22.23
N THR A 314 9.33 -39.69 23.34
CA THR A 314 7.88 -39.64 23.49
C THR A 314 7.48 -39.32 24.93
N ILE A 315 6.44 -38.51 25.11
CA ILE A 315 5.76 -38.29 26.39
C ILE A 315 4.39 -38.96 26.31
N TYR A 316 4.06 -39.81 27.28
CA TYR A 316 2.73 -40.40 27.43
C TYR A 316 2.01 -39.77 28.61
N ARG A 317 0.71 -39.51 28.45
CA ARG A 317 -0.18 -38.94 29.47
C ARG A 317 -1.40 -39.83 29.68
N GLU A 318 -1.70 -40.09 30.94
CA GLU A 318 -2.91 -40.81 31.36
C GLU A 318 -3.79 -39.87 32.19
N PHE A 319 -5.10 -39.93 31.98
CA PHE A 319 -6.08 -39.09 32.66
C PHE A 319 -7.11 -39.95 33.41
N ASP A 320 -7.62 -39.45 34.54
CA ASP A 320 -8.75 -40.07 35.24
C ASP A 320 -10.10 -39.72 34.58
N GLU A 321 -11.18 -40.32 35.08
CA GLU A 321 -12.56 -40.07 34.62
C GLU A 321 -13.04 -38.64 34.89
N LYS A 322 -12.35 -37.88 35.74
CA LYS A 322 -12.62 -36.47 36.08
C LYS A 322 -11.69 -35.52 35.36
N ASP A 323 -11.03 -35.99 34.32
CA ASP A 323 -10.18 -35.20 33.48
C ASP A 323 -8.86 -34.69 34.10
N HIS A 324 -8.41 -35.25 35.22
CA HIS A 324 -7.11 -34.93 35.81
C HIS A 324 -5.99 -35.79 35.25
N LEU A 325 -4.81 -35.21 35.03
CA LEU A 325 -3.59 -35.95 34.68
C LEU A 325 -3.15 -36.80 35.86
N THR A 326 -3.16 -38.13 35.71
CA THR A 326 -2.77 -39.08 36.76
C THR A 326 -1.35 -39.58 36.60
N LYS A 327 -0.84 -39.61 35.37
CA LYS A 327 0.51 -40.10 35.08
C LYS A 327 1.05 -39.45 33.82
N GLU A 328 2.33 -39.08 33.87
CA GLU A 328 3.10 -38.62 32.72
C GLU A 328 4.42 -39.40 32.66
N THR A 329 4.75 -40.00 31.52
CA THR A 329 5.95 -40.83 31.34
C THR A 329 6.76 -40.33 30.16
N TRP A 330 8.04 -40.07 30.38
CA TRP A 330 8.95 -39.52 29.39
C TRP A 330 9.94 -40.59 28.95
N CYS A 331 9.91 -40.94 27.67
CA CYS A 331 10.70 -42.00 27.05
C CYS A 331 11.64 -41.40 26.00
N LYS A 332 12.87 -41.90 25.94
CA LYS A 332 13.85 -41.57 24.89
C LYS A 332 13.93 -42.69 23.89
#